data_AF-A0AAA9ZD99-F1
#
_entry.id   AF-A0AAA9ZD99-F1
#
_cell.length_a   1.000
_cell.length_b   1.000
_cell.length_c   1.000
_cell.angle_alpha   90.00
_cell.angle_beta   90.00
_cell.angle_gamma   90.00
#
_symmetry.space_group_name_H-M   'P 1'
#
loop_
_entity.id
_entity.type
_entity.pdbx_description
1 polymer ?
#
loop_
_entity_poly.entity_id
_entity_poly.type
_entity_poly.pdbx_seq_one_letter_code
_entity_poly.pdbx_strand_id
1 'polypeptide(L)'
;MKIDGKISSSQMEQNWTRYMVMTDVKSLRKPVEFQEENEVQVSVPTNKTLQKHFTTVTPVEKGLQCTPFILNTPVWTEHNSLVHTGTTHYEGGWPKDIDTHDEEVTARYRRKQEKSEAYLHQMKGLTKTMEHAILQNSACDIYQNYFEDIEQHELIEQFSSKTVHVYKDNLDVKRSCSYICWSEEGMHFASIHCNIGEMNNTVTDSYIWDIGRWPHTSLD
;
A
#
# COMPACT_ATOMS: atom_id res chain seq x y z
N MET A 1 -33.33 -34.96 -7.46
CA MET A 1 -34.08 -35.26 -8.68
C MET A 1 -33.11 -35.29 -9.86
N LYS A 2 -32.55 -36.48 -10.11
CA LYS A 2 -31.83 -36.93 -11.30
C LYS A 2 -32.00 -38.44 -11.25
N ILE A 3 -32.74 -39.00 -12.19
CA ILE A 3 -33.08 -40.42 -12.23
C ILE A 3 -32.31 -40.98 -13.42
N ASP A 4 -31.36 -41.87 -13.14
CA ASP A 4 -30.61 -42.63 -14.14
C ASP A 4 -31.56 -43.60 -14.84
N GLY A 5 -31.86 -43.31 -16.11
CA GLY A 5 -32.64 -44.16 -16.99
C GLY A 5 -31.76 -45.22 -17.65
N LYS A 6 -31.86 -46.44 -17.16
CA LYS A 6 -31.29 -47.66 -17.78
C LYS A 6 -31.66 -47.73 -19.26
N ILE A 7 -30.65 -47.78 -20.13
CA ILE A 7 -30.79 -48.12 -21.54
C ILE A 7 -30.93 -49.64 -21.62
N SER A 8 -32.17 -50.11 -21.79
CA SER A 8 -32.49 -51.48 -22.21
C SER A 8 -32.73 -51.44 -23.72
N SER A 9 -31.67 -51.59 -24.51
CA SER A 9 -31.76 -51.70 -25.98
C SER A 9 -32.19 -53.13 -26.36
N SER A 10 -33.48 -53.42 -26.19
CA SER A 10 -34.14 -54.58 -26.80
C SER A 10 -34.77 -54.14 -28.12
N GLN A 11 -33.99 -54.04 -29.20
CA GLN A 11 -34.53 -54.01 -30.55
C GLN A 11 -33.65 -54.83 -31.48
N MET A 12 -34.04 -56.11 -31.58
CA MET A 12 -34.05 -56.93 -32.78
C MET A 12 -32.85 -56.73 -33.72
N GLU A 13 -31.85 -57.60 -33.56
CA GLU A 13 -30.99 -57.97 -34.69
C GLU A 13 -31.89 -58.53 -35.81
N GLN A 14 -32.25 -57.67 -36.76
CA GLN A 14 -32.78 -58.10 -38.04
C GLN A 14 -31.63 -58.78 -38.78
N ASN A 15 -31.45 -60.07 -38.52
CA ASN A 15 -30.59 -60.97 -39.28
C ASN A 15 -31.19 -61.13 -40.67
N TRP A 16 -31.00 -60.14 -41.55
CA TRP A 16 -31.28 -60.30 -42.96
C TRP A 16 -30.12 -61.09 -43.56
N THR A 17 -30.29 -62.40 -43.68
CA THR A 17 -29.37 -63.21 -44.49
C THR A 17 -29.64 -62.88 -45.95
N ARG A 18 -28.74 -62.14 -46.60
CA ARG A 18 -28.83 -61.87 -48.04
C ARG A 18 -28.42 -63.13 -48.80
N TYR A 19 -29.39 -63.94 -49.20
CA TYR A 19 -29.14 -65.04 -50.12
C TYR A 19 -28.94 -64.49 -51.53
N MET A 20 -27.74 -64.67 -52.08
CA MET A 20 -27.43 -64.31 -53.45
C MET A 20 -27.52 -65.57 -54.30
N VAL A 21 -28.65 -65.78 -54.97
CA VAL A 21 -28.84 -66.92 -55.86
C VAL A 21 -28.22 -66.58 -57.21
N MET A 22 -27.08 -67.20 -57.51
CA MET A 22 -26.45 -67.15 -58.83
C MET A 22 -27.30 -68.02 -59.75
N THR A 23 -28.07 -67.40 -60.66
CA THR A 23 -28.86 -68.12 -61.66
C THR A 23 -28.29 -67.88 -63.04
N ASP A 24 -28.23 -68.92 -63.86
CA ASP A 24 -27.90 -68.78 -65.26
C ASP A 24 -28.95 -67.96 -65.99
N VAL A 25 -28.53 -67.18 -66.99
CA VAL A 25 -29.45 -66.33 -67.78
C VAL A 25 -30.60 -67.14 -68.42
N LYS A 26 -30.37 -68.44 -68.69
CA LYS A 26 -31.37 -69.35 -69.26
C LYS A 26 -32.45 -69.82 -68.27
N SER A 27 -32.23 -69.69 -66.96
CA SER A 27 -33.21 -70.07 -65.93
C SER A 27 -34.03 -68.87 -65.42
N LEU A 28 -33.72 -67.65 -65.86
CA LEU A 28 -34.55 -66.47 -65.63
C LEU A 28 -35.96 -66.73 -66.18
N ARG A 29 -36.99 -66.55 -65.33
CA ARG A 29 -38.43 -66.77 -65.58
C ARG A 29 -38.97 -68.19 -65.34
N LYS A 30 -38.14 -69.15 -64.90
CA LYS A 30 -38.64 -70.41 -64.34
C LYS A 30 -38.97 -70.25 -62.84
N PRO A 31 -39.92 -71.03 -62.29
CA PRO A 31 -40.12 -71.07 -60.84
C PRO A 31 -38.81 -71.49 -60.15
N VAL A 32 -38.50 -70.85 -59.02
CA VAL A 32 -37.32 -71.18 -58.23
C VAL A 32 -37.67 -72.38 -57.35
N GLU A 33 -36.91 -73.46 -57.50
CA GLU A 33 -36.99 -74.63 -56.65
C GLU A 33 -35.94 -74.52 -55.56
N PHE A 34 -36.38 -74.61 -54.30
CA PHE A 34 -35.48 -74.71 -53.16
C PHE A 34 -35.28 -76.21 -52.88
N GLN A 35 -34.08 -76.71 -53.16
CA GLN A 35 -33.70 -78.12 -52.99
C GLN A 35 -32.56 -78.22 -51.96
N GLU A 36 -32.63 -79.24 -51.11
CA GLU A 36 -31.53 -79.68 -50.26
C GLU A 36 -31.31 -81.18 -50.52
N GLU A 37 -30.08 -81.57 -50.88
CA GLU A 37 -29.58 -82.94 -51.12
C GLU A 37 -30.43 -83.90 -51.99
N ASN A 38 -31.25 -83.35 -52.90
CA ASN A 38 -32.11 -84.01 -53.91
C ASN A 38 -33.60 -84.18 -53.56
N GLU A 39 -34.12 -83.46 -52.56
CA GLU A 39 -35.57 -83.34 -52.35
C GLU A 39 -36.04 -81.88 -52.53
N VAL A 40 -37.07 -81.67 -53.36
CA VAL A 40 -37.66 -80.32 -53.57
C VAL A 40 -38.55 -79.99 -52.37
N GLN A 41 -38.05 -79.12 -51.50
CA GLN A 41 -38.77 -78.73 -50.29
C GLN A 41 -39.91 -77.75 -50.60
N VAL A 42 -39.64 -76.75 -51.46
CA VAL A 42 -40.63 -75.73 -51.83
C VAL A 42 -40.42 -75.25 -53.27
N SER A 43 -41.50 -75.21 -54.04
CA SER A 43 -41.54 -74.51 -55.34
C SER A 43 -42.42 -73.28 -55.22
N VAL A 44 -41.85 -72.10 -55.41
CA VAL A 44 -42.60 -70.83 -55.39
C VAL A 44 -42.96 -70.46 -56.83
N PRO A 45 -44.26 -70.46 -57.22
CA PRO A 45 -44.65 -70.14 -58.58
C PRO A 45 -44.42 -68.66 -58.88
N THR A 46 -43.94 -68.36 -60.08
CA THR A 46 -43.68 -66.97 -60.51
C THR A 46 -44.99 -66.21 -60.66
N ASN A 47 -45.09 -65.03 -60.04
CA ASN A 47 -46.25 -64.16 -60.18
C ASN A 47 -46.29 -63.51 -61.58
N LYS A 48 -47.29 -63.88 -62.38
CA LYS A 48 -47.42 -63.50 -63.80
C LYS A 48 -47.70 -62.01 -64.04
N THR A 49 -48.26 -61.29 -63.06
CA THR A 49 -48.49 -59.84 -63.21
C THR A 49 -47.18 -59.06 -63.08
N LEU A 50 -46.36 -59.40 -62.10
CA LEU A 50 -45.05 -58.77 -61.86
C LEU A 50 -44.04 -59.08 -62.97
N GLN A 51 -44.09 -60.28 -63.54
CA GLN A 51 -43.19 -60.70 -64.62
C GLN A 51 -43.23 -59.79 -65.86
N LYS A 52 -44.39 -59.15 -66.15
CA LYS A 52 -44.54 -58.22 -67.29
C LYS A 52 -43.74 -56.93 -67.13
N HIS A 53 -43.37 -56.56 -65.90
CA HIS A 53 -42.65 -55.33 -65.60
C HIS A 53 -41.12 -55.47 -65.69
N PHE A 54 -40.59 -56.68 -65.90
CA PHE A 54 -39.15 -56.93 -65.97
C PHE A 54 -38.69 -57.28 -67.39
N THR A 55 -37.78 -56.46 -67.92
CA THR A 55 -37.11 -56.71 -69.21
C THR A 55 -35.69 -57.20 -68.94
N THR A 56 -35.27 -58.24 -69.65
CA THR A 56 -33.88 -58.73 -69.56
C THR A 56 -32.96 -57.71 -70.22
N VAL A 57 -32.01 -57.17 -69.46
CA VAL A 57 -30.98 -56.26 -69.97
C VAL A 57 -29.69 -57.04 -70.17
N THR A 58 -29.01 -56.81 -71.29
CA THR A 58 -27.69 -57.39 -71.60
C THR A 58 -26.68 -56.98 -70.52
N PRO A 59 -25.93 -57.91 -69.91
CA PRO A 59 -24.94 -57.52 -68.91
C PRO A 59 -23.85 -56.66 -69.57
N VAL A 60 -23.62 -55.47 -69.03
CA VAL A 60 -22.53 -54.57 -69.42
C VAL A 60 -21.61 -54.38 -68.23
N GLU A 61 -20.31 -54.52 -68.46
CA GLU A 61 -19.28 -54.36 -67.44
C GLU A 61 -19.18 -52.87 -67.03
N LYS A 62 -19.20 -52.58 -65.73
CA LYS A 62 -19.04 -51.22 -65.19
C LYS A 62 -17.93 -51.21 -64.15
N GLY A 63 -16.87 -50.45 -64.40
CA GLY A 63 -15.82 -50.19 -63.42
C GLY A 63 -16.29 -49.20 -62.35
N LEU A 64 -15.91 -49.45 -61.09
CA LEU A 64 -16.12 -48.54 -59.97
C LEU A 64 -14.75 -48.18 -59.39
N GLN A 65 -14.48 -46.89 -59.20
CA GLN A 65 -13.27 -46.43 -58.53
C GLN A 65 -13.57 -46.23 -57.03
N CYS A 66 -12.88 -46.99 -56.18
CA CYS A 66 -13.03 -46.96 -54.72
C CYS A 66 -11.78 -46.42 -54.02
N THR A 67 -11.27 -45.25 -54.43
CA THR A 67 -10.19 -44.57 -53.72
C THR A 67 -10.75 -43.48 -52.82
N PRO A 68 -10.44 -43.47 -51.50
CA PRO A 68 -10.87 -42.39 -50.62
C PRO A 68 -10.15 -41.09 -50.98
N PHE A 69 -10.89 -40.00 -51.15
CA PHE A 69 -10.32 -38.67 -51.39
C PHE A 69 -9.97 -38.01 -50.05
N ILE A 70 -8.79 -37.40 -49.96
CA ILE A 70 -8.35 -36.64 -48.78
C ILE A 70 -8.39 -35.16 -49.15
N LEU A 71 -9.13 -34.36 -48.36
CA LEU A 71 -9.23 -32.91 -48.52
C LEU A 71 -8.38 -32.22 -47.43
N ASN A 72 -7.36 -31.47 -47.84
CA ASN A 72 -6.54 -30.65 -46.94
C ASN A 72 -7.09 -29.22 -46.83
N THR A 73 -8.19 -29.03 -46.09
CA THR A 73 -8.72 -27.69 -45.81
C THR A 73 -8.02 -27.07 -44.59
N PRO A 74 -7.34 -25.90 -44.72
CA PRO A 74 -6.74 -25.25 -43.56
C PRO A 74 -7.82 -24.60 -42.70
N VAL A 75 -7.84 -24.91 -41.40
CA VAL A 75 -8.72 -24.28 -40.41
C VAL A 75 -7.95 -23.16 -39.72
N TRP A 76 -8.52 -21.96 -39.68
CA TRP A 76 -7.92 -20.78 -39.06
C TRP A 76 -8.70 -20.47 -37.79
N THR A 77 -7.99 -20.27 -36.68
CA THR A 77 -8.59 -19.88 -35.39
C THR A 77 -8.21 -18.44 -35.08
N GLU A 78 -9.19 -17.61 -34.78
CA GLU A 78 -8.96 -16.23 -34.32
C GLU A 78 -8.53 -16.23 -32.85
N HIS A 79 -7.54 -15.39 -32.52
CA HIS A 79 -7.07 -15.24 -31.16
C HIS A 79 -8.03 -14.36 -30.36
N ASN A 80 -8.81 -14.98 -29.47
CA ASN A 80 -9.69 -14.25 -28.56
C ASN A 80 -8.99 -14.00 -27.22
N SER A 81 -8.72 -12.73 -26.89
CA SER A 81 -8.15 -12.37 -25.59
C SER A 81 -9.25 -12.32 -24.53
N LEU A 82 -9.31 -13.33 -23.66
CA LEU A 82 -10.16 -13.28 -22.47
C LEU A 82 -9.47 -12.45 -21.38
N VAL A 83 -10.09 -11.35 -20.98
CA VAL A 83 -9.66 -10.57 -19.82
C VAL A 83 -10.48 -11.05 -18.62
N HIS A 84 -9.79 -11.53 -17.58
CA HIS A 84 -10.42 -11.91 -16.33
C HIS A 84 -10.62 -10.67 -15.45
N THR A 85 -11.86 -10.17 -15.40
CA THR A 85 -12.24 -9.11 -14.43
C THR A 85 -12.81 -9.75 -13.18
N GLY A 86 -12.11 -9.58 -12.05
CA GLY A 86 -12.66 -9.86 -10.72
C GLY A 86 -13.28 -8.60 -10.13
N THR A 87 -14.36 -8.75 -9.38
CA THR A 87 -14.98 -7.66 -8.60
C THR A 87 -14.47 -7.72 -7.17
N THR A 88 -13.76 -6.69 -6.72
CA THR A 88 -13.34 -6.55 -5.32
C THR A 88 -14.39 -5.74 -4.57
N HIS A 89 -15.13 -6.37 -3.66
CA HIS A 89 -16.03 -5.64 -2.76
C HIS A 89 -15.20 -4.95 -1.68
N TYR A 90 -15.28 -3.61 -1.59
CA TYR A 90 -14.56 -2.79 -0.62
C TYR A 90 -15.35 -2.57 0.69
N GLU A 91 -16.60 -3.04 0.72
CA GLU A 91 -17.54 -2.84 1.82
C GLU A 91 -17.68 -4.14 2.61
N GLY A 92 -16.76 -4.42 3.52
CA GLY A 92 -16.86 -5.66 4.29
C GLY A 92 -15.88 -5.86 5.43
N GLY A 93 -16.44 -6.13 6.60
CA GLY A 93 -15.82 -6.84 7.73
C GLY A 93 -16.83 -7.68 8.52
N TRP A 94 -18.08 -7.75 8.03
CA TRP A 94 -19.16 -8.47 8.66
C TRP A 94 -19.18 -9.93 8.18
N PRO A 95 -19.49 -10.90 9.06
CA PRO A 95 -19.69 -12.29 8.65
C PRO A 95 -20.72 -12.44 7.54
N LYS A 96 -20.55 -13.45 6.69
CA LYS A 96 -21.39 -13.74 5.50
C LYS A 96 -22.90 -13.82 5.79
N ASP A 97 -23.28 -14.14 7.02
CA ASP A 97 -24.67 -14.34 7.44
C ASP A 97 -25.35 -13.08 7.99
N ILE A 98 -24.66 -11.93 8.01
CA ILE A 98 -25.16 -10.67 8.55
C ILE A 98 -25.34 -9.67 7.42
N ASP A 99 -26.58 -9.27 7.20
CA ASP A 99 -26.90 -8.18 6.30
C ASP A 99 -26.47 -6.85 6.92
N THR A 100 -25.68 -6.07 6.18
CA THR A 100 -25.21 -4.74 6.59
C THR A 100 -26.27 -3.66 6.45
N HIS A 101 -27.30 -3.89 5.62
CA HIS A 101 -28.41 -2.95 5.44
C HIS A 101 -29.41 -3.00 6.59
N ASP A 102 -29.37 -4.07 7.41
CA ASP A 102 -30.21 -4.22 8.58
C ASP A 102 -29.46 -3.79 9.86
N GLU A 103 -29.79 -2.58 10.32
CA GLU A 103 -29.22 -2.02 11.55
C GLU A 103 -29.56 -2.84 12.81
N GLU A 104 -30.71 -3.52 12.84
CA GLU A 104 -31.11 -4.33 13.99
C GLU A 104 -30.25 -5.59 14.09
N VAL A 105 -30.00 -6.25 12.96
CA VAL A 105 -29.17 -7.47 12.89
C VAL A 105 -27.71 -7.13 13.23
N THR A 106 -27.17 -6.03 12.71
CA THR A 106 -25.80 -5.58 13.04
C THR A 106 -25.66 -5.16 14.51
N ALA A 107 -26.65 -4.48 15.09
CA ALA A 107 -26.67 -4.13 16.51
C ALA A 107 -26.78 -5.37 17.41
N ARG A 108 -27.62 -6.36 17.04
CA ARG A 108 -27.73 -7.64 17.76
C ARG A 108 -26.41 -8.40 17.74
N TYR A 109 -25.72 -8.43 16.61
CA TYR A 109 -24.40 -9.07 16.50
C TYR A 109 -23.35 -8.37 17.38
N ARG A 110 -23.26 -7.03 17.36
CA ARG A 110 -22.35 -6.28 18.23
C ARG A 110 -22.57 -6.60 19.70
N ARG A 111 -23.83 -6.53 20.16
CA ARG A 111 -24.18 -6.87 21.55
C ARG A 111 -23.84 -8.31 21.91
N LYS A 112 -23.97 -9.26 20.97
CA LYS A 112 -23.59 -10.65 21.17
C LYS A 112 -22.07 -10.77 21.39
N GLN A 113 -21.27 -10.06 20.61
CA GLN A 113 -19.81 -10.06 20.76
C GLN A 113 -19.36 -9.37 22.06
N GLU A 114 -19.97 -8.23 22.38
CA GLU A 114 -19.67 -7.46 23.61
C GLU A 114 -19.97 -8.24 24.89
N LYS A 115 -20.96 -9.14 24.86
CA LYS A 115 -21.30 -10.01 25.99
C LYS A 115 -20.37 -11.22 26.14
N SER A 116 -19.49 -11.49 25.17
CA SER A 116 -18.57 -12.61 25.28
C SER A 116 -17.52 -12.36 26.37
N GLU A 117 -17.26 -13.39 27.18
CA GLU A 117 -16.30 -13.27 28.29
C GLU A 117 -14.88 -12.98 27.80
N ALA A 118 -14.49 -13.59 26.67
CA ALA A 118 -13.21 -13.34 26.03
C ALA A 118 -13.05 -11.86 25.61
N TYR A 119 -14.09 -11.25 25.04
CA TYR A 119 -14.07 -9.82 24.71
C TYR A 119 -13.89 -8.96 25.96
N LEU A 120 -14.67 -9.22 27.02
CA LEU A 120 -14.58 -8.45 28.25
C LEU A 120 -13.20 -8.57 28.92
N HIS A 121 -12.63 -9.77 28.93
CA HIS A 121 -11.30 -10.02 29.48
C HIS A 121 -10.21 -9.28 28.70
N GLN A 122 -10.22 -9.39 27.37
CA GLN A 122 -9.27 -8.69 26.50
C GLN A 122 -9.42 -7.17 26.62
N MET A 123 -10.66 -6.67 26.59
CA MET A 123 -10.94 -5.24 26.72
C MET A 123 -10.36 -4.69 28.02
N LYS A 124 -10.63 -5.34 29.17
CA LYS A 124 -10.08 -4.93 30.46
C LYS A 124 -8.54 -4.90 30.46
N GLY A 125 -7.89 -5.90 29.87
CA GLY A 125 -6.44 -5.95 29.75
C GLY A 125 -5.86 -4.79 28.93
N LEU A 126 -6.50 -4.48 27.79
CA LEU A 126 -6.12 -3.38 26.92
C LEU A 126 -6.39 -2.01 27.56
N THR A 127 -7.56 -1.83 28.19
CA THR A 127 -7.93 -0.59 28.89
C THR A 127 -6.92 -0.24 29.97
N LYS A 128 -6.46 -1.21 30.77
CA LYS A 128 -5.44 -0.97 31.80
C LYS A 128 -4.13 -0.47 31.21
N THR A 129 -3.69 -1.07 30.10
CA THR A 129 -2.45 -0.68 29.42
C THR A 129 -2.57 0.71 28.80
N MET A 130 -3.71 0.99 28.16
CA MET A 130 -4.04 2.29 27.59
C MET A 130 -4.09 3.39 28.64
N GLU A 131 -4.78 3.14 29.77
CA GLU A 131 -4.88 4.10 30.88
C GLU A 131 -3.50 4.45 31.44
N HIS A 132 -2.63 3.44 31.64
CA HIS A 132 -1.26 3.68 32.05
C HIS A 132 -0.50 4.57 31.05
N ALA A 133 -0.60 4.29 29.75
CA ALA A 133 0.05 5.10 28.72
C ALA A 133 -0.46 6.56 28.69
N ILE A 134 -1.77 6.77 28.86
CA ILE A 134 -2.37 8.11 28.91
C ILE A 134 -1.89 8.89 30.14
N LEU A 135 -1.84 8.24 31.30
CA LEU A 135 -1.34 8.86 32.53
C LEU A 135 0.14 9.23 32.40
N GLN A 136 0.96 8.38 31.75
CA GLN A 136 2.36 8.69 31.48
C GLN A 136 2.52 9.88 30.54
N ASN A 137 1.76 9.92 29.44
CA ASN A 137 1.82 11.04 28.48
C ASN A 137 1.37 12.36 29.11
N SER A 138 0.40 12.30 30.04
CA SER A 138 -0.07 13.48 30.77
C SER A 138 0.87 13.91 31.90
N ALA A 139 1.81 13.06 32.34
CA ALA A 139 2.68 13.35 33.48
C ALA A 139 3.77 14.38 33.16
N CYS A 140 4.26 14.41 31.92
CA CYS A 140 5.26 15.36 31.47
C CYS A 140 5.15 15.55 29.96
N ASP A 141 5.06 16.80 29.52
CA ASP A 141 5.13 17.13 28.10
C ASP A 141 6.58 17.13 27.65
N ILE A 142 7.00 15.99 27.08
CA ILE A 142 8.36 15.81 26.54
C ILE A 142 8.61 16.61 25.26
N TYR A 143 7.56 17.19 24.66
CA TYR A 143 7.64 17.96 23.43
C TYR A 143 7.58 19.47 23.66
N GLN A 144 7.46 19.90 24.92
CA GLN A 144 7.46 21.31 25.26
C GLN A 144 8.86 21.92 25.07
N ASN A 145 8.96 22.87 24.14
CA ASN A 145 10.15 23.69 23.98
C ASN A 145 10.14 24.83 25.00
N TYR A 146 11.11 24.84 25.90
CA TYR A 146 11.28 25.95 26.84
C TYR A 146 11.97 27.13 26.14
N PHE A 147 11.50 28.34 26.45
CA PHE A 147 12.09 29.61 25.99
C PHE A 147 11.95 29.91 24.50
N GLU A 148 10.93 29.35 23.83
CA GLU A 148 10.65 29.64 22.42
C GLU A 148 10.37 31.14 22.17
N ASP A 149 9.83 31.85 23.18
CA ASP A 149 9.50 33.27 23.10
C ASP A 149 10.54 34.21 23.74
N ILE A 150 11.67 33.71 24.21
CA ILE A 150 12.69 34.57 24.83
C ILE A 150 13.72 35.00 23.80
N GLU A 151 13.72 36.29 23.47
CA GLU A 151 14.82 36.91 22.73
C GLU A 151 16.11 36.88 23.58
N GLN A 152 17.09 36.12 23.10
CA GLN A 152 18.36 35.92 23.77
C GLN A 152 19.17 37.23 23.75
N HIS A 153 19.15 37.96 24.86
CA HIS A 153 19.96 39.17 25.02
C HIS A 153 21.37 38.79 25.47
N GLU A 154 22.39 39.26 24.75
CA GLU A 154 23.78 39.06 25.14
C GLU A 154 24.10 39.91 26.39
N LEU A 155 24.46 39.26 27.51
CA LEU A 155 24.94 39.92 28.73
C LEU A 155 26.40 40.39 28.56
N ILE A 156 26.67 41.28 27.62
CA ILE A 156 27.99 41.89 27.46
C ILE A 156 28.00 43.20 28.23
N GLU A 157 28.30 43.15 29.52
CA GLU A 157 28.74 44.33 30.24
C GLU A 157 30.16 44.68 29.77
N GLN A 158 30.27 45.60 28.83
CA GLN A 158 31.57 46.09 28.36
C GLN A 158 32.21 46.98 29.43
N PHE A 159 33.44 46.65 29.86
CA PHE A 159 34.22 47.52 30.73
C PHE A 159 34.57 48.83 29.99
N SER A 160 33.92 49.93 30.36
CA SER A 160 34.20 51.27 29.83
C SER A 160 34.92 52.11 30.88
N SER A 161 36.10 52.63 30.54
CA SER A 161 36.79 53.63 31.37
C SER A 161 36.72 55.00 30.69
N LYS A 162 36.28 56.02 31.44
CA LYS A 162 36.18 57.40 30.97
C LYS A 162 36.84 58.32 31.98
N THR A 163 37.79 59.13 31.54
CA THR A 163 38.39 60.19 32.38
C THR A 163 37.37 61.32 32.54
N VAL A 164 36.89 61.54 33.76
CA VAL A 164 35.91 62.59 34.05
C VAL A 164 36.60 63.93 34.35
N HIS A 165 37.73 63.90 35.07
CA HIS A 165 38.44 65.10 35.52
C HIS A 165 39.96 64.98 35.38
N VAL A 166 40.61 66.11 35.12
CA VAL A 166 42.07 66.24 35.10
C VAL A 166 42.46 67.41 36.01
N TYR A 167 43.05 67.09 37.16
CA TYR A 167 43.57 68.07 38.10
C TYR A 167 45.05 68.32 37.80
N LYS A 168 45.43 69.59 37.61
CA LYS A 168 46.79 70.00 37.26
C LYS A 168 47.37 70.83 38.40
N ASP A 169 48.65 70.61 38.66
CA ASP A 169 49.41 71.40 39.62
C ASP A 169 49.47 72.88 39.19
N ASN A 170 49.36 73.79 40.15
CA ASN A 170 49.43 75.24 39.92
C ASN A 170 50.87 75.78 39.98
N LEU A 171 51.83 74.97 40.43
CA LEU A 171 53.25 75.31 40.39
C LEU A 171 53.79 75.14 38.96
N ASP A 172 54.54 76.13 38.48
CA ASP A 172 55.23 76.06 37.17
C ASP A 172 56.31 74.96 37.12
N VAL A 173 56.79 74.51 38.29
CA VAL A 173 57.78 73.45 38.41
C VAL A 173 57.11 72.09 38.23
N LYS A 174 57.56 71.33 37.23
CA LYS A 174 57.07 69.97 36.97
C LYS A 174 57.54 69.01 38.06
N ARG A 175 56.60 68.51 38.87
CA ARG A 175 56.85 67.51 39.92
C ARG A 175 55.92 66.32 39.79
N SER A 176 56.38 65.15 40.22
CA SER A 176 55.59 63.90 40.21
C SER A 176 54.62 63.85 41.41
N CYS A 177 53.43 63.30 41.19
CA CYS A 177 52.51 62.95 42.27
C CYS A 177 52.88 61.55 42.78
N SER A 178 53.24 61.44 44.06
CA SER A 178 53.70 60.18 44.66
C SER A 178 52.56 59.41 45.30
N TYR A 179 51.57 60.13 45.84
CA TYR A 179 50.45 59.50 46.52
C TYR A 179 49.17 60.35 46.38
N ILE A 180 48.04 59.65 46.29
CA ILE A 180 46.70 60.26 46.29
C ILE A 180 45.92 59.57 47.40
N CYS A 181 45.34 60.37 48.30
CA CYS A 181 44.49 59.88 49.38
C CYS A 181 43.10 60.49 49.26
N TRP A 182 42.07 59.67 49.41
CA TRP A 182 40.68 60.11 49.40
C TRP A 182 40.21 60.45 50.82
N SER A 183 39.46 61.55 50.94
CA SER A 183 38.71 61.84 52.17
C SER A 183 37.64 60.77 52.39
N GLU A 184 37.31 60.45 53.65
CA GLU A 184 36.24 59.51 54.00
C GLU A 184 34.86 59.96 53.47
N GLU A 185 34.68 61.27 53.29
CA GLU A 185 33.46 61.85 52.72
C GLU A 185 33.39 61.74 51.18
N GLY A 186 34.50 61.38 50.50
CA GLY A 186 34.54 61.14 49.05
C GLY A 186 34.48 62.38 48.14
N MET A 187 34.34 63.58 48.70
CA MET A 187 34.24 64.84 47.94
C MET A 187 35.58 65.51 47.68
N HIS A 188 36.60 65.16 48.47
CA HIS A 188 37.93 65.72 48.40
C HIS A 188 38.99 64.63 48.32
N PHE A 189 40.07 64.92 47.62
CA PHE A 189 41.26 64.08 47.65
C PHE A 189 42.51 64.92 47.86
N ALA A 190 43.47 64.40 48.61
CA ALA A 190 44.77 65.02 48.80
C ALA A 190 45.76 64.45 47.78
N SER A 191 46.47 65.32 47.07
CA SER A 191 47.62 64.96 46.23
C SER A 191 48.91 65.33 46.95
N ILE A 192 49.79 64.34 47.08
CA ILE A 192 51.09 64.48 47.72
C ILE A 192 52.16 64.39 46.64
N HIS A 193 53.01 65.42 46.61
CA HIS A 193 54.08 65.55 45.63
C HIS A 193 55.42 65.39 46.35
N CYS A 194 56.20 64.38 45.95
CA CYS A 194 57.55 64.17 46.45
C CYS A 194 58.49 63.90 45.26
N ASN A 195 59.55 64.71 45.16
CA ASN A 195 60.57 64.50 44.14
C ASN A 195 61.68 63.59 44.68
N ILE A 196 61.63 62.31 44.30
CA ILE A 196 62.68 61.35 44.63
C ILE A 196 63.83 61.56 43.65
N GLY A 197 64.86 62.32 44.06
CA GLY A 197 66.11 62.46 43.32
C GLY A 197 66.75 63.85 43.32
N GLU A 198 66.02 64.91 43.67
CA GLU A 198 66.57 66.28 43.76
C GLU A 198 66.75 66.70 45.23
N MET A 199 67.99 66.97 45.65
CA MET A 199 68.30 67.37 47.04
C MET A 199 68.26 68.89 47.29
N ASN A 200 68.14 69.72 46.26
CA ASN A 200 68.22 71.17 46.40
C ASN A 200 66.91 71.84 45.96
N ASN A 201 66.30 72.59 46.89
CA ASN A 201 65.15 73.48 46.66
C ASN A 201 63.83 72.79 46.22
N THR A 202 63.53 71.60 46.76
CA THR A 202 62.29 70.88 46.46
C THR A 202 61.10 71.42 47.24
N VAL A 203 60.05 71.81 46.53
CA VAL A 203 58.78 72.28 47.10
C VAL A 203 57.89 71.07 47.39
N THR A 204 57.65 70.79 48.68
CA THR A 204 56.84 69.66 49.16
C THR A 204 55.39 70.03 49.45
N ASP A 205 54.91 71.16 48.91
CA ASP A 205 53.54 71.62 49.13
C ASP A 205 52.54 70.58 48.61
N SER A 206 51.63 70.16 49.46
CA SER A 206 50.57 69.20 49.12
C SER A 206 49.26 69.95 48.90
N TYR A 207 48.41 69.44 48.01
CA TYR A 207 47.13 70.07 47.69
C TYR A 207 45.97 69.17 48.08
N ILE A 208 44.87 69.81 48.50
CA ILE A 208 43.59 69.15 48.67
C ILE A 208 42.68 69.66 47.57
N TRP A 209 42.21 68.74 46.73
CA TRP A 209 41.33 69.01 45.60
C TRP A 209 39.89 68.75 46.00
N ASP A 210 39.00 69.65 45.60
CA ASP A 210 37.57 69.51 45.76
C ASP A 210 36.96 69.11 44.41
N ILE A 211 36.24 67.99 44.38
CA ILE A 211 35.63 67.46 43.16
C ILE A 211 34.31 68.17 42.85
N GLY A 212 33.62 68.67 43.88
CA GLY A 212 32.36 69.38 43.74
C GLY A 212 32.54 70.81 43.24
N ARG A 213 33.70 71.41 43.49
CA ARG A 213 33.99 72.80 43.12
C ARG A 213 34.68 72.88 41.77
N TRP A 214 33.89 72.81 40.71
CA TRP A 214 34.36 73.11 39.36
C TRP A 214 34.80 74.57 39.30
N PRO A 215 36.00 74.91 38.79
CA PRO A 215 36.26 76.28 38.40
C PRO A 215 35.29 76.59 37.27
N HIS A 216 34.32 77.47 37.53
CA HIS A 216 33.71 78.22 36.44
C HIS A 216 34.88 78.81 35.67
N THR A 217 35.04 78.36 34.43
CA THR A 217 35.92 79.00 33.46
C THR A 217 35.66 80.50 33.52
N SER A 218 36.58 81.24 34.12
CA SER A 218 36.82 82.62 33.74
C SER A 218 37.17 82.55 32.25
N LEU A 219 36.19 82.85 31.41
CA LEU A 219 36.45 83.29 30.06
C LEU A 219 37.25 84.59 30.19
N ASP A 220 38.54 84.52 29.91
CA ASP A 220 39.33 85.59 29.30
C ASP A 220 40.09 84.99 28.12
#